data_AF-A0A1F9M7H5-F1
#
_entry.id   AF-A0A1F9M7H5-F1
#
_cell.length_a   1.000
_cell.length_b   1.000
_cell.length_c   1.000
_cell.angle_alpha   90.00
_cell.angle_beta   90.00
_cell.angle_gamma   90.00
#
_symmetry.space_group_name_H-M   'P 1'
#
loop_
_entity.id
_entity.type
_entity.pdbx_description
1 polymer ?
#
loop_
_entity_poly.entity_id
_entity_poly.type
_entity_poly.pdbx_seq_one_letter_code
_entity_poly.pdbx_strand_id
1 'polypeptide(L)'
;MVTSQNLSLSQSIGADLMDISKKIYAAMTPAVRAKAYWSALGRLDEAEMVRLVDTAPSGSEHKNAILRIDHAGMAYPIIELGNLYDLTILRGRLGWAAAFCKGWEAAGGSLDAQELLKDIRLIEQLLPEIEKKKLTLNAAYQAAYEWCESEGVDPEDLARPFGVKAPVKDPGPVDEEALELFRKVFDAMRLGL
;
A
#
# COMPACT_ATOMS: atom_id res chain seq x y z
N MET A 1 54.06 -1.49 -1.33
CA MET A 1 53.93 -0.91 -2.69
C MET A 1 52.91 -1.75 -3.44
N VAL A 2 51.67 -1.28 -3.57
CA VAL A 2 50.67 -1.92 -4.43
C VAL A 2 50.96 -1.46 -5.85
N THR A 3 51.36 -2.39 -6.71
CA THR A 3 51.81 -2.14 -8.08
C THR A 3 50.67 -1.56 -8.93
N SER A 4 50.96 -0.51 -9.71
CA SER A 4 50.02 0.25 -10.54
C SER A 4 49.23 -0.58 -11.57
N GLN A 5 49.71 -1.80 -11.88
CA GLN A 5 49.00 -2.75 -12.77
C GLN A 5 47.71 -3.30 -12.16
N ASN A 6 47.62 -3.46 -10.83
CA ASN A 6 46.40 -3.93 -10.17
C ASN A 6 45.28 -2.87 -10.16
N LEU A 7 45.65 -1.58 -10.14
CA LEU A 7 44.70 -0.47 -10.26
C LEU A 7 44.08 -0.43 -11.67
N SER A 8 44.89 -0.62 -12.73
CA SER A 8 44.43 -0.65 -14.11
C SER A 8 43.47 -1.81 -14.41
N LEU A 9 43.73 -3.02 -13.90
CA LEU A 9 42.81 -4.16 -14.06
C LEU A 9 41.51 -3.97 -13.28
N SER A 10 41.59 -3.46 -12.05
CA SER A 10 40.38 -3.18 -11.24
C SER A 10 39.49 -2.10 -11.87
N GLN A 11 40.09 -1.11 -12.53
CA GLN A 11 39.38 -0.06 -13.26
C GLN A 11 38.77 -0.57 -14.57
N SER A 12 39.46 -1.45 -15.33
CA SER A 12 38.90 -1.99 -16.56
C SER A 12 37.75 -2.99 -16.28
N ILE A 13 37.92 -3.87 -15.28
CA ILE A 13 36.87 -4.79 -14.85
C ILE A 13 35.66 -4.01 -14.30
N GLY A 14 35.91 -2.94 -13.53
CA GLY A 14 34.86 -2.06 -13.04
C GLY A 14 34.10 -1.34 -14.16
N ALA A 15 34.81 -0.86 -15.19
CA ALA A 15 34.20 -0.22 -16.35
C ALA A 15 33.36 -1.20 -17.19
N ASP A 16 33.87 -2.41 -17.42
CA ASP A 16 33.19 -3.45 -18.20
C ASP A 16 31.94 -3.97 -17.46
N LEU A 17 32.00 -4.14 -16.14
CA LEU A 17 30.84 -4.48 -15.31
C LEU A 17 29.77 -3.37 -15.31
N MET A 18 30.21 -2.11 -15.24
CA MET A 18 29.32 -0.95 -15.33
C MET A 18 28.65 -0.84 -16.71
N ASP A 19 29.32 -1.27 -17.77
CA ASP A 19 28.78 -1.28 -19.13
C ASP A 19 27.81 -2.45 -19.38
N ILE A 20 28.09 -3.63 -18.80
CA ILE A 20 27.17 -4.78 -18.83
C ILE A 20 25.89 -4.48 -18.07
N SER A 21 25.98 -3.92 -16.86
CA SER A 21 24.80 -3.55 -16.08
C SER A 21 23.90 -2.56 -16.81
N LYS A 22 24.47 -1.51 -17.42
CA LYS A 22 23.72 -0.55 -18.26
C LYS A 22 22.99 -1.22 -19.42
N LYS A 23 23.64 -2.16 -20.11
CA LYS A 23 23.04 -2.93 -21.22
C LYS A 23 21.88 -3.80 -20.75
N ILE A 24 21.99 -4.43 -19.57
CA ILE A 24 20.91 -5.23 -18.98
C ILE A 24 19.69 -4.35 -18.70
N TYR A 25 19.86 -3.19 -18.06
CA TYR A 25 18.74 -2.29 -17.83
C TYR A 25 18.14 -1.80 -19.14
N ALA A 26 18.95 -1.29 -20.07
CA ALA A 26 18.49 -0.77 -21.36
C ALA A 26 17.65 -1.77 -22.16
N ALA A 27 17.92 -3.07 -22.02
CA ALA A 27 17.16 -4.14 -22.67
C ALA A 27 15.83 -4.51 -21.98
N MET A 28 15.55 -4.00 -20.77
CA MET A 28 14.30 -4.28 -20.06
C MET A 28 13.11 -3.66 -20.78
N THR A 29 12.00 -4.40 -20.88
CA THR A 29 10.72 -3.85 -21.31
C THR A 29 10.18 -2.83 -20.28
N PRO A 30 9.28 -1.90 -20.66
CA PRO A 30 8.66 -0.96 -19.73
C PRO A 30 8.09 -1.64 -18.47
N ALA A 31 7.37 -2.75 -18.65
CA ALA A 31 6.76 -3.51 -17.55
C ALA A 31 7.80 -4.13 -16.61
N VAL A 32 8.85 -4.79 -17.15
CA VAL A 32 9.91 -5.39 -16.33
C VAL A 32 10.68 -4.32 -15.55
N ARG A 33 10.95 -3.18 -16.19
CA ARG A 33 11.63 -2.06 -15.55
C ARG A 33 10.81 -1.45 -14.42
N ALA A 34 9.50 -1.27 -14.63
CA ALA A 34 8.61 -0.73 -13.61
C ALA A 34 8.53 -1.65 -12.37
N LYS A 35 8.45 -2.98 -12.58
CA LYS A 35 8.52 -3.97 -11.50
C LYS A 35 9.85 -3.91 -10.74
N ALA A 36 10.97 -3.86 -11.47
CA ALA A 36 12.30 -3.77 -10.87
C ALA A 36 12.45 -2.47 -10.05
N TYR A 37 11.90 -1.36 -10.56
CA TYR A 37 11.93 -0.07 -9.87
C TYR A 37 11.17 -0.13 -8.55
N TRP A 38 9.97 -0.73 -8.58
CA TRP A 38 9.14 -0.81 -7.39
C TRP A 38 9.73 -1.77 -6.34
N SER A 39 10.28 -2.90 -6.78
CA SER A 39 11.02 -3.80 -5.90
C SER A 39 12.26 -3.13 -5.27
N ALA A 40 12.94 -2.26 -6.03
CA ALA A 40 14.04 -1.46 -5.52
C ALA A 40 13.58 -0.41 -4.49
N LEU A 41 12.45 0.26 -4.74
CA LEU A 41 11.83 1.19 -3.79
C LEU A 41 11.46 0.49 -2.48
N GLY A 42 10.85 -0.71 -2.54
CA GLY A 42 10.54 -1.49 -1.36
C GLY A 42 11.78 -1.80 -0.51
N ARG A 43 12.95 -1.99 -1.13
CA ARG A 43 14.22 -2.19 -0.42
C ARG A 43 14.94 -0.89 -0.03
N LEU A 44 14.38 0.27 -0.36
CA LEU A 44 15.02 1.59 -0.24
C LEU A 44 16.37 1.64 -0.97
N ASP A 45 16.49 0.95 -2.11
CA ASP A 45 17.70 0.91 -2.91
C ASP A 45 17.73 2.06 -3.92
N GLU A 46 18.08 3.26 -3.43
CA GLU A 46 18.12 4.49 -4.23
C GLU A 46 19.03 4.39 -5.45
N ALA A 47 20.17 3.70 -5.33
CA ALA A 47 21.12 3.53 -6.42
C ALA A 47 20.53 2.68 -7.56
N GLU A 48 19.76 1.65 -7.21
CA GLU A 48 19.03 0.82 -8.18
C GLU A 48 17.87 1.60 -8.83
N MET A 49 17.09 2.34 -8.04
CA MET A 49 16.01 3.19 -8.54
C MET A 49 16.52 4.21 -9.58
N VAL A 50 17.59 4.94 -9.25
CA VAL A 50 18.21 5.92 -10.16
C VAL A 50 18.70 5.23 -11.43
N ARG A 51 19.40 4.09 -11.32
CA ARG A 51 19.85 3.32 -12.49
C ARG A 51 18.69 2.90 -13.38
N LEU A 52 17.57 2.47 -12.79
CA LEU A 52 16.37 2.07 -13.53
C LEU A 52 15.64 3.25 -14.20
N VAL A 53 15.79 4.47 -13.71
CA VAL A 53 15.24 5.66 -14.37
C VAL A 53 16.20 6.17 -15.46
N ASP A 54 17.48 6.31 -15.13
CA ASP A 54 18.48 6.98 -15.98
C ASP A 54 18.89 6.16 -17.21
N THR A 55 18.79 4.83 -17.13
CA THR A 55 19.13 3.93 -18.25
C THR A 55 17.92 3.60 -19.13
N ALA A 56 16.78 4.25 -18.91
CA ALA A 56 15.58 4.02 -19.71
C ALA A 56 15.78 4.57 -21.13
N PRO A 57 15.45 3.79 -22.17
CA PRO A 57 15.39 4.31 -23.53
C PRO A 57 14.53 5.58 -23.58
N SER A 58 14.97 6.56 -24.36
CA SER A 58 14.26 7.82 -24.55
C SER A 58 12.90 7.57 -25.21
N GLY A 59 11.85 7.46 -24.39
CA GLY A 59 10.46 7.23 -24.79
C GLY A 59 9.51 7.42 -23.61
N SER A 60 8.25 7.79 -23.89
CA SER A 60 7.23 8.01 -22.85
C SER A 60 6.76 6.70 -22.19
N GLU A 61 6.85 5.56 -22.88
CA GLU A 61 6.32 4.28 -22.38
C GLU A 61 7.02 3.76 -21.12
N HIS A 62 8.35 3.85 -21.05
CA HIS A 62 9.10 3.42 -19.85
C HIS A 62 8.76 4.29 -18.63
N LYS A 63 8.67 5.61 -18.84
CA LYS A 63 8.30 6.55 -17.77
C LYS A 63 6.85 6.32 -17.33
N ASN A 64 5.94 6.12 -18.28
CA ASN A 64 4.52 5.86 -17.99
C ASN A 64 4.35 4.55 -17.22
N ALA A 65 5.10 3.49 -17.55
CA ALA A 65 5.05 2.23 -16.82
C ALA A 65 5.47 2.40 -15.35
N ILE A 66 6.54 3.16 -15.09
CA ILE A 66 6.97 3.49 -13.72
C ILE A 66 5.90 4.30 -12.99
N LEU A 67 5.36 5.35 -13.62
CA LEU A 67 4.34 6.22 -13.03
C LEU A 67 3.05 5.47 -12.65
N ARG A 68 2.60 4.50 -13.46
CA ARG A 68 1.41 3.69 -13.16
C ARG A 68 1.55 2.89 -11.88
N ILE A 69 2.71 2.27 -11.68
CA ILE A 69 3.00 1.50 -10.47
C ILE A 69 3.21 2.45 -9.28
N ASP A 70 3.85 3.61 -9.48
CA ASP A 70 4.01 4.63 -8.46
C ASP A 70 2.66 5.16 -7.95
N HIS A 71 1.72 5.45 -8.85
CA HIS A 71 0.37 5.87 -8.48
C HIS A 71 -0.37 4.81 -7.64
N ALA A 72 -0.32 3.54 -8.05
CA ALA A 72 -0.91 2.45 -7.26
C ALA A 72 -0.21 2.27 -5.90
N GLY A 73 1.11 2.37 -5.91
CA GLY A 73 1.99 2.36 -4.76
C GLY A 73 1.73 3.45 -3.73
N MET A 74 1.31 4.63 -4.17
CA MET A 74 0.89 5.71 -3.28
C MET A 74 -0.57 5.60 -2.86
N ALA A 75 -1.45 5.20 -3.77
CA ALA A 75 -2.88 5.18 -3.51
C ALA A 75 -3.29 4.10 -2.52
N TYR A 76 -2.71 2.89 -2.62
CA TYR A 76 -3.05 1.80 -1.71
C TYR A 76 -2.82 2.17 -0.23
N PRO A 77 -1.63 2.66 0.18
CA PRO A 77 -1.41 3.14 1.55
C PRO A 77 -2.38 4.24 1.99
N ILE A 78 -2.70 5.19 1.11
CA ILE A 78 -3.65 6.27 1.44
C ILE A 78 -5.05 5.71 1.72
N ILE A 79 -5.51 4.77 0.88
CA ILE A 79 -6.80 4.10 1.06
C ILE A 79 -6.80 3.28 2.35
N GLU A 80 -5.76 2.50 2.59
CA GLU A 80 -5.64 1.64 3.77
C GLU A 80 -5.58 2.44 5.08
N LEU A 81 -4.67 3.41 5.16
CA LEU A 81 -4.52 4.29 6.32
C LEU A 81 -5.78 5.12 6.57
N GLY A 82 -6.44 5.62 5.52
CA GLY A 82 -7.70 6.34 5.66
C GLY A 82 -8.79 5.47 6.29
N ASN A 83 -8.94 4.22 5.83
CA ASN A 83 -9.90 3.29 6.40
C ASN A 83 -9.55 2.86 7.84
N LEU A 84 -8.27 2.67 8.15
CA LEU A 84 -7.80 2.36 9.50
C LEU A 84 -8.00 3.52 10.47
N TYR A 85 -7.78 4.75 10.02
CA TYR A 85 -8.02 5.96 10.80
C TYR A 85 -9.50 6.06 11.20
N ASP A 86 -10.41 5.91 10.24
CA ASP A 86 -11.86 5.92 10.49
C ASP A 86 -12.27 4.79 11.46
N LEU A 87 -11.76 3.58 11.26
CA LEU A 87 -12.00 2.44 12.17
C LEU A 87 -11.53 2.74 13.59
N THR A 88 -10.38 3.39 13.73
CA THR A 88 -9.81 3.77 15.02
C THR A 88 -10.70 4.79 15.73
N ILE A 89 -11.21 5.79 15.01
CA ILE A 89 -12.17 6.76 15.57
C ILE A 89 -13.45 6.07 16.03
N LEU A 90 -14.04 5.22 15.18
CA LEU A 90 -15.29 4.52 15.51
C LEU A 90 -15.12 3.62 16.74
N ARG A 91 -14.03 2.84 16.78
CA ARG A 91 -13.69 1.99 17.93
C ARG A 91 -13.41 2.79 19.19
N GLY A 92 -12.73 3.93 19.07
CA GLY A 92 -12.51 4.84 20.19
C GLY A 92 -13.82 5.31 20.79
N ARG A 93 -14.75 5.80 19.96
CA ARG A 93 -16.09 6.23 20.40
C ARG A 93 -16.88 5.09 21.03
N LEU A 94 -16.83 3.89 20.45
CA LEU A 94 -17.47 2.69 21.00
C LEU A 94 -16.90 2.35 22.39
N GLY A 95 -15.57 2.37 22.51
CA GLY A 95 -14.87 2.09 23.76
C GLY A 95 -15.22 3.08 24.86
N TRP A 96 -15.31 4.38 24.54
CA TRP A 96 -15.76 5.41 25.48
C TRP A 96 -17.21 5.19 25.94
N ALA A 97 -18.15 4.97 25.02
CA ALA A 97 -19.55 4.72 25.35
C ALA A 97 -19.71 3.46 26.21
N ALA A 98 -19.04 2.37 25.84
CA ALA A 98 -19.07 1.12 26.60
C ALA A 98 -18.46 1.28 28.01
N ALA A 99 -17.36 2.03 28.14
CA ALA A 99 -16.74 2.32 29.42
C ALA A 99 -17.66 3.15 30.32
N PHE A 100 -18.36 4.14 29.75
CA PHE A 100 -19.38 4.90 30.48
C PHE A 100 -20.49 4.00 31.00
N CYS A 101 -21.12 3.19 30.13
CA CYS A 101 -22.20 2.28 30.53
C CYS A 101 -21.75 1.32 31.65
N LYS A 102 -20.55 0.76 31.54
CA LYS A 102 -19.99 -0.14 32.56
C LYS A 102 -19.72 0.58 33.88
N GLY A 103 -19.19 1.81 33.82
CA GLY A 103 -18.97 2.63 35.02
C GLY A 103 -20.27 3.03 35.70
N TRP A 104 -21.30 3.36 34.92
CA TRP A 104 -22.64 3.68 35.42
C TRP A 104 -23.28 2.50 36.14
N GLU A 105 -23.25 1.32 35.53
CA GLU A 105 -23.75 0.08 36.15
C GLU A 105 -23.00 -0.23 37.46
N ALA A 106 -21.67 -0.12 37.45
CA ALA A 106 -20.85 -0.36 38.64
C ALA A 106 -21.12 0.62 39.80
N ALA A 107 -21.57 1.85 39.49
CA ALA A 107 -21.97 2.84 40.49
C ALA A 107 -23.39 2.63 41.04
N GLY A 108 -24.10 1.58 40.60
CA GLY A 108 -25.52 1.35 40.96
C GLY A 108 -26.48 2.33 40.28
N GLY A 109 -26.08 2.89 39.13
CA GLY A 109 -26.89 3.83 38.38
C GLY A 109 -28.16 3.21 37.80
N SER A 110 -29.20 4.03 37.66
CA SER A 110 -30.50 3.59 37.15
C SER A 110 -30.50 3.38 35.62
N LEU A 111 -31.28 2.41 35.14
CA LEU A 111 -31.37 2.06 33.71
C LEU A 111 -32.20 3.05 32.89
N ASP A 112 -33.01 3.89 33.54
CA ASP A 112 -33.83 4.92 32.90
C ASP A 112 -33.13 6.28 32.75
N ALA A 113 -31.86 6.37 33.16
CA ALA A 113 -31.06 7.57 33.04
C ALA A 113 -30.84 7.95 31.57
N GLN A 114 -31.14 9.21 31.23
CA GLN A 114 -31.09 9.69 29.85
C GLN A 114 -29.68 9.62 29.25
N GLU A 115 -28.66 9.89 30.07
CA GLU A 115 -27.25 9.80 29.71
C GLU A 115 -26.86 8.35 29.36
N LEU A 116 -27.25 7.37 30.18
CA LEU A 116 -27.04 5.96 29.89
C LEU A 116 -27.71 5.53 28.58
N LEU A 117 -28.98 5.90 28.39
CA LEU A 117 -29.73 5.57 27.17
C LEU A 117 -29.14 6.23 25.91
N LYS A 118 -28.45 7.37 26.04
CA LYS A 118 -27.73 8.00 24.93
C LYS A 118 -26.52 7.16 24.53
N ASP A 119 -25.72 6.71 25.49
CA ASP A 119 -24.53 5.91 25.20
C ASP A 119 -24.86 4.49 24.72
N ILE A 120 -25.94 3.88 25.23
CA ILE A 120 -26.47 2.61 24.68
C ILE A 120 -26.84 2.77 23.20
N ARG A 121 -27.61 3.80 22.84
CA ARG A 121 -27.97 4.06 21.45
C ARG A 121 -26.75 4.35 20.57
N LEU A 122 -25.76 5.05 21.12
CA LEU A 122 -24.51 5.29 20.41
C LEU A 122 -23.77 3.97 20.14
N ILE A 123 -23.72 3.04 21.09
CA ILE A 123 -23.16 1.69 20.90
C ILE A 123 -23.89 0.95 19.78
N GLU A 124 -25.22 0.93 19.83
CA GLU A 124 -26.08 0.28 18.81
C GLU A 124 -25.85 0.85 17.41
N GLN A 125 -25.59 2.15 17.29
CA GLN A 125 -25.28 2.81 16.02
C GLN A 125 -23.86 2.54 15.54
N LEU A 126 -22.87 2.50 16.45
CA LEU A 126 -21.47 2.35 16.07
C LEU A 126 -21.11 0.92 15.65
N LEU A 127 -21.75 -0.10 16.22
CA LEU A 127 -21.43 -1.50 15.91
C LEU A 127 -21.61 -1.84 14.41
N PRO A 128 -22.75 -1.54 13.77
CA PRO A 128 -22.93 -1.75 12.33
C PRO A 128 -21.94 -0.95 11.47
N GLU A 129 -21.66 0.30 11.84
CA GLU A 129 -20.73 1.16 11.09
C GLU A 129 -19.29 0.62 11.15
N ILE A 130 -18.86 0.11 12.30
CA ILE A 130 -17.56 -0.55 12.44
C ILE A 130 -17.49 -1.78 11.55
N GLU A 131 -18.56 -2.59 11.52
CA GLU A 131 -18.58 -3.80 10.70
C GLU A 131 -18.54 -3.45 9.22
N LYS A 132 -19.38 -2.52 8.76
CA LYS A 132 -19.37 -1.99 7.40
C LYS A 132 -17.96 -1.51 7.00
N LYS A 133 -17.31 -0.73 7.87
CA LYS A 133 -15.98 -0.20 7.58
C LYS A 133 -14.89 -1.28 7.53
N LYS A 134 -15.00 -2.36 8.30
CA LYS A 134 -14.11 -3.53 8.14
C LYS A 134 -14.31 -4.20 6.77
N LEU A 135 -15.56 -4.35 6.33
CA LEU A 135 -15.87 -4.90 5.01
C LEU A 135 -15.31 -4.01 3.88
N THR A 136 -15.39 -2.68 4.03
CA THR A 136 -14.74 -1.72 3.11
C THR A 136 -13.21 -1.87 3.11
N LEU A 137 -12.59 -2.02 4.29
CA LEU A 137 -11.14 -2.23 4.37
C LEU A 137 -10.72 -3.56 3.71
N ASN A 138 -11.49 -4.62 3.91
CA ASN A 138 -11.28 -5.90 3.22
C ASN A 138 -11.41 -5.77 1.70
N ALA A 139 -12.38 -4.98 1.22
CA ALA A 139 -12.52 -4.68 -0.19
C ALA A 139 -11.27 -3.97 -0.76
N ALA A 140 -10.67 -3.05 -0.01
CA ALA A 140 -9.42 -2.40 -0.42
C ALA A 140 -8.24 -3.39 -0.50
N TYR A 141 -8.11 -4.31 0.47
CA TYR A 141 -7.08 -5.37 0.43
C TYR A 141 -7.23 -6.26 -0.79
N GLN A 142 -8.47 -6.69 -1.08
CA GLN A 142 -8.77 -7.57 -2.21
C GLN A 142 -8.51 -6.88 -3.55
N ALA A 143 -8.99 -5.63 -3.73
CA ALA A 143 -8.79 -4.89 -4.98
C ALA A 143 -7.31 -4.63 -5.27
N ALA A 144 -6.54 -4.24 -4.26
CA ALA A 144 -5.10 -4.04 -4.39
C ALA A 144 -4.36 -5.34 -4.71
N TYR A 145 -4.78 -6.46 -4.12
CA TYR A 145 -4.21 -7.77 -4.40
C TYR A 145 -4.48 -8.20 -5.85
N GLU A 146 -5.71 -8.04 -6.34
CA GLU A 146 -6.07 -8.33 -7.73
C GLU A 146 -5.27 -7.49 -8.72
N TRP A 147 -5.06 -6.20 -8.40
CA TRP A 147 -4.20 -5.33 -9.18
C TRP A 147 -2.75 -5.83 -9.20
N CYS A 148 -2.18 -6.19 -8.04
CA CYS A 148 -0.85 -6.78 -7.94
C CYS A 148 -0.71 -8.06 -8.78
N GLU A 149 -1.70 -8.96 -8.74
CA GLU A 149 -1.71 -10.16 -9.59
C GLU A 149 -1.72 -9.80 -11.07
N SER A 150 -2.54 -8.81 -11.46
CA SER A 150 -2.66 -8.39 -12.86
C SER A 150 -1.39 -7.74 -13.42
N GLU A 151 -0.68 -6.98 -12.59
CA GLU A 151 0.57 -6.31 -12.94
C GLU A 151 1.80 -7.16 -12.65
N GLY A 152 1.63 -8.31 -11.98
CA GLY A 152 2.69 -9.18 -11.48
C GLY A 152 3.70 -8.41 -10.61
N VAL A 153 3.17 -7.66 -9.65
CA VAL A 153 3.88 -6.93 -8.59
C VAL A 153 3.72 -7.73 -7.30
N ASP A 154 4.78 -7.83 -6.48
CA ASP A 154 4.67 -8.46 -5.17
C ASP A 154 3.82 -7.56 -4.25
N PRO A 155 2.74 -8.06 -3.62
CA PRO A 155 1.95 -7.28 -2.67
C PRO A 155 2.79 -6.60 -1.58
N GLU A 156 3.89 -7.22 -1.14
CA GLU A 156 4.80 -6.63 -0.16
C GLU A 156 5.46 -5.34 -0.67
N ASP A 157 5.66 -5.21 -1.97
CA ASP A 157 6.26 -4.00 -2.54
C ASP A 157 5.29 -2.80 -2.45
N LEU A 158 3.96 -2.99 -2.45
CA LEU A 158 3.00 -1.90 -2.20
C LEU A 158 2.95 -1.49 -0.71
N ALA A 159 3.26 -2.41 0.20
CA ALA A 159 3.12 -2.19 1.63
C ALA A 159 4.37 -1.64 2.32
N ARG A 160 5.52 -2.23 2.00
CA ARG A 160 6.79 -1.98 2.69
C ARG A 160 7.22 -0.50 2.73
N PRO A 161 7.08 0.29 1.64
CA PRO A 161 7.52 1.70 1.67
C PRO A 161 6.81 2.55 2.72
N PHE A 162 5.58 2.17 3.12
CA PHE A 162 4.75 2.94 4.04
C PHE A 162 4.45 2.22 5.35
N GLY A 163 4.99 1.01 5.54
CA GLY A 163 4.75 0.21 6.74
C GLY A 163 3.28 -0.19 6.94
N VAL A 164 2.51 -0.24 5.86
CA VAL A 164 1.10 -0.65 5.87
C VAL A 164 0.99 -2.17 5.76
N LYS A 165 -0.19 -2.73 6.01
CA LYS A 165 -0.41 -4.16 5.78
C LYS A 165 -0.29 -4.46 4.29
N ALA A 166 0.29 -5.60 3.90
CA ALA A 166 0.28 -6.02 2.50
C ALA A 166 -1.15 -6.33 2.01
N PRO A 167 -1.47 -6.08 0.72
CA PRO A 167 -2.68 -6.60 0.09
C PRO A 167 -2.78 -8.12 0.28
N VAL A 168 -4.01 -8.61 0.52
CA VAL A 168 -4.24 -10.02 0.88
C VAL A 168 -5.29 -10.62 -0.03
N LYS A 169 -5.02 -11.83 -0.51
CA LYS A 169 -6.02 -12.67 -1.17
C LYS A 169 -7.02 -13.19 -0.16
N ASP A 170 -8.31 -13.02 -0.43
CA ASP A 170 -9.40 -13.51 0.42
C ASP A 170 -9.32 -12.97 1.87
N PRO A 171 -9.39 -11.64 2.08
CA PRO A 171 -9.27 -11.01 3.41
C PRO A 171 -10.46 -11.28 4.34
N GLY A 172 -11.42 -12.11 3.92
CA GLY A 172 -12.70 -12.36 4.55
C GLY A 172 -13.85 -11.70 3.78
N PRO A 173 -15.02 -11.54 4.41
CA PRO A 173 -16.15 -10.85 3.79
C PRO A 173 -15.78 -9.43 3.36
N VAL A 174 -16.31 -9.01 2.22
CA VAL A 174 -16.06 -7.71 1.60
C VAL A 174 -17.37 -6.95 1.40
N ASP A 175 -17.26 -5.63 1.31
CA ASP A 175 -18.32 -4.78 0.79
C ASP A 175 -18.18 -4.74 -0.74
N GLU A 176 -19.10 -5.39 -1.46
CA GLU A 176 -19.06 -5.54 -2.92
C GLU A 176 -19.11 -4.19 -3.66
N GLU A 177 -19.84 -3.21 -3.13
CA GLU A 177 -19.91 -1.87 -3.73
C GLU A 177 -18.56 -1.16 -3.60
N ALA A 178 -17.96 -1.25 -2.41
CA ALA A 178 -16.62 -0.71 -2.18
C ALA A 178 -15.55 -1.43 -3.02
N LEU A 179 -15.65 -2.75 -3.16
CA LEU A 179 -14.71 -3.55 -3.96
C LEU A 179 -14.70 -3.09 -5.41
N GLU A 180 -15.88 -2.93 -6.01
CA GLU A 180 -16.01 -2.44 -7.38
C GLU A 180 -15.49 -1.00 -7.54
N LEU A 181 -15.70 -0.14 -6.54
CA LEU A 181 -15.13 1.20 -6.54
C LEU A 181 -13.60 1.17 -6.50
N PHE A 182 -13.00 0.37 -5.62
CA PHE A 182 -11.54 0.28 -5.52
C PHE A 182 -10.92 -0.35 -6.77
N ARG A 183 -11.56 -1.36 -7.37
CA ARG A 183 -11.14 -1.91 -8.67
C ARG A 183 -11.06 -0.82 -9.73
N LYS A 184 -12.08 0.04 -9.85
CA LYS A 184 -12.07 1.18 -10.80
C LYS A 184 -10.94 2.16 -10.52
N VAL A 185 -10.66 2.43 -9.25
CA VAL A 185 -9.55 3.32 -8.83
C VAL A 185 -8.21 2.74 -9.27
N PHE A 186 -7.96 1.45 -9.00
CA PHE A 186 -6.74 0.76 -9.42
C PHE A 186 -6.63 0.60 -10.94
N ASP A 187 -7.75 0.38 -11.64
CA ASP A 187 -7.80 0.34 -13.11
C ASP A 187 -7.48 1.70 -13.73
N ALA A 188 -7.95 2.80 -13.15
CA ALA A 188 -7.59 4.15 -13.61
C ALA A 188 -6.08 4.39 -13.51
N MET A 189 -5.43 3.92 -12.44
CA MET A 189 -3.98 4.00 -12.27
C MET A 189 -3.24 3.18 -13.32
N ARG A 190 -3.76 2.00 -13.69
CA ARG A 190 -3.21 1.19 -14.79
C ARG A 190 -3.25 1.92 -16.13
N LEU A 191 -4.30 2.71 -16.38
CA LEU A 191 -4.45 3.48 -17.61
C LEU A 191 -3.59 4.75 -17.63
N GLY A 192 -3.12 5.22 -16.45
CA GLY A 192 -2.40 6.48 -16.30
C GLY A 192 -3.32 7.70 -16.41
N LEU A 193 -4.56 7.56 -15.94
CA LEU A 193 -5.60 8.60 -15.90
C LEU A 193 -5.62 9.33 -14.55
#